data_AF-A0A2M7RBK0-F1
#
_entry.id   AF-A0A2M7RBK0-F1
#
_cell.length_a   1.000
_cell.length_b   1.000
_cell.length_c   1.000
_cell.angle_alpha   90.00
_cell.angle_beta   90.00
_cell.angle_gamma   90.00
#
_symmetry.space_group_name_H-M   'P 1'
#
loop_
_entity.id
_entity.type
_entity.pdbx_description
1 polymer ?
#
loop_
_entity_poly.entity_id
_entity_poly.type
_entity_poly.pdbx_seq_one_letter_code
_entity_poly.pdbx_strand_id
1 'polypeptide(L)'
;MKEIIEPKQWDYPNIWSPLEYLTVIGLLRYGYLNEATKIMKNSIAAHARLFRKYGTFFEKINGVTRDKTNNYHYENQHGFGWTNAVFYRYIKILDEISNNSQVIEDAVHKNEVSILSYINAY
;
A
#
# COMPACT_ATOMS: atom_id res chain seq x y z
N MET A 1 -11.63 35.07 -15.05
CA MET A 1 -12.13 34.07 -14.10
C MET A 1 -10.96 33.13 -13.81
N LYS A 2 -10.31 33.23 -12.65
CA LYS A 2 -9.34 32.19 -12.25
C LYS A 2 -10.18 30.99 -11.86
N GLU A 3 -10.29 29.98 -12.70
CA GLU A 3 -10.63 28.64 -12.23
C GLU A 3 -9.54 28.29 -11.22
N ILE A 4 -9.91 28.30 -9.94
CA ILE A 4 -9.02 27.83 -8.89
C ILE A 4 -9.00 26.32 -9.02
N ILE A 5 -7.90 25.77 -9.50
CA ILE A 5 -7.66 24.32 -9.53
C ILE A 5 -7.40 23.90 -8.07
N GLU A 6 -8.46 23.78 -7.29
CA GLU A 6 -8.40 23.29 -5.91
C GLU A 6 -8.13 21.78 -5.91
N PRO A 7 -7.07 21.30 -5.22
CA PRO A 7 -6.77 19.87 -5.11
C PRO A 7 -7.97 19.08 -4.57
N LYS A 8 -8.29 17.97 -5.23
CA LYS A 8 -9.36 17.05 -4.84
C LYS A 8 -8.79 15.89 -4.02
N GLN A 9 -9.68 15.13 -3.39
CA GLN A 9 -9.27 14.01 -2.53
C GLN A 9 -8.49 12.92 -3.27
N TRP A 10 -8.68 12.79 -4.60
CA TRP A 10 -7.98 11.81 -5.45
C TRP A 10 -6.74 12.38 -6.13
N ASP A 11 -6.39 13.64 -5.85
CA ASP A 11 -5.18 14.25 -6.37
C ASP A 11 -4.00 14.06 -5.42
N TYR A 12 -2.81 14.31 -5.96
CA TYR A 12 -1.61 14.51 -5.14
C TYR A 12 -1.90 15.53 -4.01
N PRO A 13 -1.43 15.28 -2.77
CA PRO A 13 -0.51 14.22 -2.35
C PRO A 13 -1.20 13.02 -1.70
N ASN A 14 -2.50 12.79 -1.91
CA ASN A 14 -3.22 11.76 -1.15
C ASN A 14 -2.88 10.35 -1.69
N ILE A 15 -2.62 9.42 -0.77
CA ILE A 15 -2.49 7.99 -1.05
C ILE A 15 -3.73 7.28 -0.52
N TRP A 16 -4.33 6.48 -1.40
CA TRP A 16 -5.46 5.60 -1.09
C TRP A 16 -4.99 4.15 -1.10
N SER A 17 -5.24 3.41 -0.02
CA SER A 17 -4.80 2.02 0.12
C SER A 17 -5.25 1.10 -1.03
N PRO A 18 -6.46 1.22 -1.62
CA PRO A 18 -6.85 0.42 -2.77
C PRO A 18 -5.97 0.60 -4.01
N LEU A 19 -5.58 1.84 -4.33
CA LEU A 19 -4.73 2.12 -5.49
C LEU A 19 -3.29 1.63 -5.26
N GLU A 20 -2.80 1.82 -4.04
CA GLU A 20 -1.49 1.28 -3.64
C GLU A 20 -1.48 -0.25 -3.73
N TYR A 21 -2.54 -0.91 -3.27
CA TYR A 21 -2.68 -2.36 -3.35
C TYR A 21 -2.67 -2.88 -4.78
N LEU A 22 -3.48 -2.30 -5.68
CA LEU A 22 -3.47 -2.68 -7.10
C LEU A 22 -2.09 -2.51 -7.73
N THR A 23 -1.37 -1.44 -7.36
CA THR A 23 0.01 -1.20 -7.81
C THR A 23 0.95 -2.30 -7.34
N VAL A 24 0.92 -2.65 -6.05
CA VAL A 24 1.75 -3.73 -5.47
C VAL A 24 1.44 -5.07 -6.12
N ILE A 25 0.16 -5.42 -6.29
CA ILE A 25 -0.24 -6.67 -6.95
C ILE A 25 0.23 -6.71 -8.41
N GLY A 26 0.16 -5.59 -9.13
CA GLY A 26 0.71 -5.46 -10.47
C GLY A 26 2.22 -5.72 -10.50
N LEU A 27 2.98 -5.07 -9.62
CA LEU A 27 4.42 -5.25 -9.51
C LEU A 27 4.80 -6.71 -9.23
N LEU A 28 4.11 -7.37 -8.29
CA LEU A 28 4.34 -8.79 -7.97
C LEU A 28 4.05 -9.72 -9.16
N ARG A 29 3.02 -9.42 -9.97
CA ARG A 29 2.69 -10.24 -11.15
C ARG A 29 3.75 -10.20 -12.23
N TYR A 30 4.46 -9.09 -12.34
CA TYR A 30 5.45 -8.85 -13.39
C TYR A 30 6.90 -8.94 -12.88
N GLY A 31 7.12 -9.54 -11.70
CA GLY A 31 8.47 -9.82 -11.20
C GLY A 31 9.19 -8.66 -10.51
N TYR A 32 8.52 -7.52 -10.31
CA TYR A 32 9.09 -6.34 -9.63
C TYR A 32 9.02 -6.48 -8.10
N LEU A 33 9.70 -7.50 -7.57
CA LEU A 33 9.67 -7.86 -6.15
C LEU A 33 10.20 -6.74 -5.24
N ASN A 34 11.29 -6.09 -5.65
CA ASN A 34 11.98 -5.10 -4.84
C ASN A 34 11.12 -3.84 -4.65
N GLU A 35 10.50 -3.37 -5.73
CA GLU A 35 9.60 -2.22 -5.76
C GLU A 35 8.34 -2.51 -4.93
N ALA A 36 7.72 -3.67 -5.15
CA ALA A 36 6.55 -4.10 -4.39
C ALA A 36 6.86 -4.16 -2.88
N THR A 37 7.97 -4.80 -2.52
CA THR A 37 8.43 -4.93 -1.13
C THR A 37 8.69 -3.58 -0.47
N LYS A 38 9.32 -2.66 -1.21
CA LYS A 38 9.60 -1.30 -0.73
C LYS A 38 8.30 -0.53 -0.46
N ILE A 39 7.32 -0.61 -1.35
CA ILE A 39 6.01 0.04 -1.18
C ILE A 39 5.30 -0.54 0.05
N MET A 40 5.20 -1.86 0.15
CA MET A 40 4.54 -2.54 1.28
C MET A 40 5.16 -2.14 2.63
N LYS A 41 6.50 -2.18 2.75
CA LYS A 41 7.21 -1.78 3.98
C LYS A 41 6.97 -0.31 4.35
N ASN A 42 7.04 0.59 3.36
CA ASN A 42 6.80 2.01 3.57
C ASN A 42 5.35 2.29 4.01
N SER A 43 4.39 1.62 3.39
CA SER A 43 2.97 1.73 3.71
C SER A 43 2.69 1.24 5.13
N ILE A 44 3.17 0.06 5.51
CA ILE A 44 3.04 -0.47 6.88
C ILE A 44 3.65 0.51 7.88
N ALA A 45 4.86 1.01 7.64
CA ALA A 45 5.52 1.94 8.54
C ALA A 45 4.73 3.25 8.71
N ALA A 46 4.16 3.77 7.63
CA ALA A 46 3.34 4.98 7.67
C ALA A 46 2.05 4.78 8.46
N HIS A 47 1.29 3.73 8.14
CA HIS A 47 0.02 3.45 8.81
C HIS A 47 0.22 3.04 10.27
N ALA A 48 1.24 2.25 10.59
CA ALA A 48 1.55 1.88 11.97
C ALA A 48 1.94 3.10 12.83
N ARG A 49 2.68 4.07 12.25
CA ARG A 49 2.97 5.33 12.95
C ARG A 49 1.69 6.12 13.23
N LEU A 50 0.78 6.22 12.25
CA LEU A 50 -0.49 6.92 12.43
C LEU A 50 -1.39 6.22 13.44
N PHE A 51 -1.47 4.91 13.39
CA PHE A 51 -2.21 4.12 14.36
C PHE A 51 -1.67 4.34 15.79
N ARG A 52 -0.34 4.31 15.98
CA ARG A 52 0.26 4.63 17.29
C ARG A 52 -0.02 6.05 17.76
N LYS A 53 -0.09 7.02 16.85
CA LYS A 53 -0.29 8.44 17.17
C LYS A 53 -1.75 8.79 17.46
N TYR A 54 -2.69 8.18 16.72
CA TYR A 54 -4.10 8.58 16.70
C TYR A 54 -5.07 7.48 17.14
N GLY A 55 -4.59 6.25 17.37
CA GLY A 55 -5.40 5.11 17.79
C GLY A 55 -6.31 4.53 16.69
N THR A 56 -6.12 4.93 15.44
CA THR A 56 -7.02 4.54 14.34
C THR A 56 -6.33 4.59 12.97
N PHE A 57 -6.88 3.86 12.01
CA PHE A 57 -6.51 3.96 10.60
C PHE A 57 -7.38 5.01 9.90
N PHE A 58 -6.76 5.77 8.99
CA PHE A 58 -7.43 6.76 8.16
C PHE A 58 -7.78 6.17 6.79
N GLU A 59 -8.83 6.70 6.18
CA GLU A 59 -9.26 6.37 4.81
C GLU A 59 -8.13 6.54 3.78
N LYS A 60 -7.36 7.63 3.91
CA LYS A 60 -6.25 8.05 3.07
C LYS A 60 -5.19 8.76 3.90
N ILE A 61 -3.96 8.82 3.39
CA ILE A 61 -2.84 9.50 4.03
C ILE A 61 -2.14 10.44 3.05
N ASN A 62 -1.41 11.43 3.55
CA ASN A 62 -0.58 12.28 2.70
C ASN A 62 0.74 11.53 2.36
N GLY A 63 1.00 11.27 1.08
CA GLY A 63 2.18 10.52 0.62
C GLY A 63 3.52 11.22 0.82
N VAL A 64 3.51 12.56 0.99
CA VAL A 64 4.73 13.36 1.18
C VAL A 64 5.09 13.43 2.65
N THR A 65 4.16 13.87 3.49
CA THR A 65 4.38 14.03 4.93
C THR A 65 4.26 12.71 5.68
N ARG A 66 3.58 11.73 5.06
CA ARG A 66 3.15 10.47 5.67
C ARG A 66 2.29 10.69 6.93
N ASP A 67 1.58 11.82 7.01
CA ASP A 67 0.61 12.10 8.08
C ASP A 67 -0.84 11.99 7.55
N LYS A 68 -1.85 12.19 8.41
CA LYS A 68 -3.25 12.30 8.00
C LYS A 68 -3.42 13.42 6.97
N THR A 69 -4.37 13.25 6.05
CA THR A 69 -4.72 14.31 5.09
C THR A 69 -5.48 15.45 5.78
N ASN A 70 -5.45 16.63 5.17
CA ASN A 70 -6.39 17.69 5.54
C ASN A 70 -7.81 17.27 5.15
N ASN A 71 -8.80 17.84 5.83
CA ASN A 71 -10.19 17.69 5.41
C ASN A 71 -10.38 18.42 4.08
N TYR A 72 -11.02 17.76 3.12
CA TYR A 72 -11.46 18.39 1.87
C TYR A 72 -12.96 18.71 2.03
N HIS A 73 -13.82 18.06 1.25
CA HIS A 73 -15.27 18.24 1.29
C HIS A 73 -15.96 17.64 2.53
N TYR A 74 -15.34 16.66 3.20
CA TYR A 74 -15.86 15.99 4.38
C TYR A 74 -14.73 15.64 5.36
N GLU A 75 -15.09 15.42 6.63
CA GLU A 75 -14.15 14.96 7.66
C GLU A 75 -13.60 13.57 7.34
N ASN A 76 -12.32 13.36 7.66
CA ASN A 76 -11.67 12.07 7.50
C ASN A 76 -12.40 10.97 8.29
N GLN A 77 -12.72 9.88 7.61
CA GLN A 77 -13.37 8.72 8.21
C GLN A 77 -12.35 7.83 8.94
N HIS A 78 -12.77 7.24 10.05
CA HIS A 78 -11.94 6.39 10.91
C HIS A 78 -12.21 4.90 10.68
N GLY A 79 -11.19 4.05 10.89
CA GLY A 79 -11.34 2.60 10.87
C GLY A 79 -11.66 2.00 9.50
N PHE A 80 -11.29 2.69 8.42
CA PHE A 80 -11.75 2.40 7.05
C PHE A 80 -11.37 0.98 6.58
N GLY A 81 -12.37 0.24 6.07
CA GLY A 81 -12.26 -1.19 5.77
C GLY A 81 -11.11 -1.55 4.81
N TRP A 82 -10.92 -0.79 3.73
CA TRP A 82 -9.81 -1.05 2.81
C TRP A 82 -8.44 -0.80 3.43
N THR A 83 -8.30 0.16 4.35
CA THR A 83 -6.99 0.50 4.93
C THR A 83 -6.55 -0.63 5.85
N ASN A 84 -7.49 -1.12 6.66
CA ASN A 84 -7.28 -2.27 7.53
C ASN A 84 -6.92 -3.52 6.72
N ALA A 85 -7.69 -3.80 5.66
CA ALA A 85 -7.49 -4.98 4.81
C ALA A 85 -6.13 -4.94 4.10
N VAL A 86 -5.76 -3.80 3.51
CA VAL A 86 -4.47 -3.65 2.80
C VAL A 86 -3.29 -3.72 3.77
N PHE A 87 -3.39 -3.07 4.94
CA PHE A 87 -2.35 -3.16 5.97
C PHE A 87 -2.10 -4.61 6.39
N TYR A 88 -3.17 -5.33 6.72
CA TYR A 88 -3.08 -6.75 7.08
C TYR A 88 -2.53 -7.59 5.94
N ARG A 89 -3.00 -7.37 4.70
CA ARG A 89 -2.57 -8.14 3.54
C ARG A 89 -1.08 -7.94 3.25
N TYR A 90 -0.55 -6.73 3.36
CA TYR A 90 0.88 -6.49 3.20
C TYR A 90 1.73 -7.21 4.23
N ILE A 91 1.31 -7.27 5.49
CA ILE A 91 2.01 -8.06 6.51
C ILE A 91 2.06 -9.53 6.11
N LYS A 92 0.93 -10.11 5.67
CA LYS A 92 0.87 -11.50 5.23
C LYS A 92 1.74 -11.77 4.01
N ILE A 93 1.71 -10.90 3.00
CA ILE A 93 2.54 -11.05 1.81
C ILE A 93 4.03 -10.98 2.16
N LEU A 94 4.44 -10.03 2.99
CA LEU A 94 5.85 -9.90 3.39
C LEU A 94 6.35 -11.08 4.22
N ASP A 95 5.49 -11.63 5.09
CA ASP A 95 5.75 -12.86 5.83
C ASP A 95 5.94 -14.06 4.88
N GLU A 96 5.05 -14.22 3.90
CA GLU A 96 5.16 -15.26 2.86
C GLU A 96 6.42 -15.12 2.01
N ILE A 97 6.77 -13.89 1.59
CA ILE A 97 8.02 -13.61 0.86
C ILE A 97 9.23 -13.98 1.71
N SER A 98 9.27 -13.55 2.98
CA SER A 98 10.38 -13.84 3.89
C SER A 98 10.59 -15.35 4.05
N ASN A 99 9.50 -16.10 4.22
CA ASN A 99 9.54 -17.56 4.42
C ASN A 99 9.92 -18.34 3.14
N ASN A 100 9.80 -17.74 1.96
CA ASN A 100 10.08 -18.39 0.66
C ASN A 100 11.18 -17.69 -0.16
N SER A 101 12.03 -16.88 0.48
CA SER A 101 12.96 -15.96 -0.21
C SER A 101 13.79 -16.64 -1.31
N GLN A 102 14.43 -17.79 -1.02
CA GLN A 102 15.26 -18.51 -1.99
C GLN A 102 14.48 -18.97 -3.23
N VAL A 103 13.28 -19.54 -3.02
CA VAL A 103 12.44 -20.07 -4.10
C VAL A 103 11.94 -18.93 -5.00
N ILE A 104 11.59 -17.80 -4.40
CA ILE A 104 11.11 -16.62 -5.14
C ILE A 104 12.24 -15.98 -5.93
N GLU A 105 13.44 -15.84 -5.34
CA GLU A 105 14.61 -15.30 -6.05
C GLU A 105 14.95 -16.14 -7.29
N ASP A 106 14.98 -17.46 -7.15
CA ASP A 106 15.24 -18.37 -8.26
C ASP A 106 14.17 -18.27 -9.37
N ALA A 107 12.89 -18.13 -9.00
CA ALA A 107 11.78 -18.01 -9.95
C ALA A 107 11.79 -16.67 -10.71
N VAL A 108 12.09 -15.57 -10.01
CA VAL A 108 12.21 -14.23 -10.62
C VAL A 108 13.37 -14.20 -11.61
N HIS A 109 14.52 -14.80 -11.25
CA HIS A 109 15.68 -14.85 -12.15
C HIS A 109 15.43 -15.61 -13.44
N LYS A 110 14.59 -16.64 -13.40
CA LYS A 110 14.29 -17.47 -14.58
C LYS A 110 13.11 -16.96 -15.39
N ASN A 111 12.41 -15.93 -14.92
CA ASN A 111 11.20 -15.38 -15.54
C ASN A 111 10.11 -16.45 -15.76
N GLU A 112 10.10 -17.47 -14.90
CA GLU A 112 9.36 -18.72 -15.11
C GLU A 112 7.92 -18.65 -14.60
N VAL A 113 7.63 -17.86 -13.55
CA VAL A 113 6.30 -17.75 -12.95
C VAL A 113 6.11 -16.40 -12.21
N SER A 114 4.88 -15.90 -12.13
CA SER A 114 4.49 -14.73 -11.30
C SER A 114 4.75 -14.98 -9.81
N ILE A 115 5.22 -13.97 -9.06
CA ILE A 115 5.47 -14.10 -7.60
C ILE A 115 4.18 -14.48 -6.85
N LEU A 116 3.01 -14.12 -7.38
CA LEU A 116 1.71 -14.47 -6.80
C LEU A 116 1.39 -15.96 -6.84
N SER A 117 2.09 -16.81 -7.59
CA SER A 117 1.89 -18.27 -7.51
C SER A 117 2.46 -18.88 -6.23
N TYR A 118 3.42 -18.18 -5.60
CA TYR A 118 4.10 -18.62 -4.38
C TYR A 118 3.50 -18.00 -3.12
N ILE A 119 2.82 -16.87 -3.29
CA ILE A 119 2.00 -16.25 -2.25
C ILE A 119 0.66 -16.97 -2.31
N ASN A 120 0.19 -17.58 -1.22
CA ASN A 120 -1.09 -18.30 -1.20
C ASN A 120 -2.21 -17.32 -1.59
N ALA A 121 -2.60 -17.34 -2.86
CA ALA A 121 -3.68 -16.54 -3.39
C ALA A 121 -4.96 -17.35 -3.17
N TYR A 122 -5.67 -17.06 -2.08
CA TYR A 122 -7.09 -16.67 -1.99
C TYR A 122 -7.46 -16.52 -0.50
#